data_AF-A0A6I5CQX5-F1
#
_entry.id   AF-A0A6I5CQX5-F1
#
_cell.length_a   1.000
_cell.length_b   1.000
_cell.length_c   1.000
_cell.angle_alpha   90.00
_cell.angle_beta   90.00
_cell.angle_gamma   90.00
#
_symmetry.space_group_name_H-M   'P 1'
#
loop_
_entity.id
_entity.type
_entity.pdbx_description
1 polymer ?
#
loop_
_entity_poly.entity_id
_entity_poly.type
_entity_poly.pdbx_seq_one_letter_code
_entity_poly.pdbx_strand_id
1 'polypeptide(L)'
;EHYVGGGEDMDLSWRARLSHHRLGYAPDARMHYRLRGELSSLARQKWNYGRSGARLYDAYRHAGFRRRDGATVLMNWSWLLLHSPDLARSPALRRRWVRYGARLAGFLAGSVEQGVAYL
;
A
#
# COMPACT_ATOMS: atom_id res chain seq x y z
N GLU A 1 -12.60 14.50 5.72
CA GLU A 1 -11.86 13.41 5.05
C GLU A 1 -11.59 12.30 6.03
N HIS A 2 -11.76 11.04 5.64
CA HIS A 2 -11.68 9.90 6.56
C HIS A 2 -10.32 9.18 6.57
N TYR A 3 -9.45 9.35 5.57
CA TYR A 3 -8.21 8.56 5.39
C TYR A 3 -6.92 9.37 5.64
N VAL A 4 -6.52 9.53 6.90
CA VAL A 4 -5.27 10.23 7.24
C VAL A 4 -4.04 9.38 6.84
N GLY A 5 -3.19 9.92 5.97
CA GLY A 5 -1.88 9.34 5.64
C GLY A 5 -1.80 8.54 4.33
N GLY A 6 -2.90 8.38 3.60
CA GLY A 6 -2.95 7.77 2.26
C GLY A 6 -4.24 6.99 2.00
N GLY A 7 -4.59 6.79 0.73
CA GLY A 7 -5.80 6.05 0.31
C GLY A 7 -7.04 6.90 0.06
N GLU A 8 -6.97 8.22 0.26
CA GLU A 8 -8.04 9.17 -0.06
C GLU A 8 -8.37 9.21 -1.55
N ASP A 9 -7.36 9.10 -2.39
CA ASP A 9 -7.46 9.02 -3.85
C ASP A 9 -8.23 7.76 -4.29
N MET A 10 -7.90 6.63 -3.68
CA MET A 10 -8.59 5.35 -3.92
C MET A 10 -10.03 5.42 -3.40
N ASP A 11 -10.24 5.94 -2.19
CA ASP A 11 -11.57 6.15 -1.62
C ASP A 11 -12.46 7.02 -2.50
N LEU A 12 -11.94 8.17 -2.95
CA LEU A 12 -12.65 9.07 -3.85
C LEU A 12 -13.01 8.37 -5.17
N SER A 13 -12.07 7.62 -5.74
CA SER A 13 -12.29 6.88 -6.98
C SER A 13 -13.40 5.83 -6.82
N TRP A 14 -13.39 5.08 -5.72
CA TRP A 14 -14.45 4.12 -5.41
C TRP A 14 -15.81 4.79 -5.22
N ARG A 15 -15.88 5.88 -4.46
CA ARG A 15 -17.13 6.65 -4.27
C ARG A 15 -17.66 7.21 -5.58
N ALA A 16 -16.80 7.76 -6.43
CA ALA A 16 -17.20 8.26 -7.75
C ALA A 16 -17.79 7.14 -8.61
N ARG A 17 -17.10 5.99 -8.68
CA ARG A 17 -17.59 4.81 -9.43
C ARG A 17 -18.94 4.30 -8.91
N LEU A 18 -19.10 4.22 -7.60
CA LEU A 18 -20.34 3.79 -6.95
C LEU A 18 -21.48 4.80 -7.13
N SER A 19 -21.14 6.08 -7.30
CA SER A 19 -22.09 7.15 -7.62
C SER A 19 -22.36 7.27 -9.13
N HIS A 20 -22.20 6.18 -9.89
CA HIS A 20 -22.40 6.11 -11.33
C HIS A 20 -21.53 7.03 -12.20
N HIS A 21 -20.47 7.62 -11.65
CA HIS A 21 -19.50 8.36 -12.45
C HIS A 21 -18.57 7.38 -13.19
N ARG A 22 -18.07 7.82 -14.34
CA ARG A 22 -17.08 7.07 -15.12
C ARG A 22 -15.68 7.54 -14.72
N LEU A 23 -14.81 6.59 -14.43
CA LEU A 23 -13.37 6.83 -14.28
C LEU A 23 -12.70 6.56 -15.61
N GLY A 24 -11.86 7.50 -16.07
CA GLY A 24 -11.11 7.39 -17.31
C GLY A 24 -9.63 7.61 -17.08
N TYR A 25 -8.80 6.99 -17.93
CA TYR A 25 -7.38 7.27 -17.98
C TYR A 25 -7.12 8.43 -18.94
N ALA A 26 -6.41 9.47 -18.47
CA ALA A 26 -6.01 10.60 -19.29
C ALA A 26 -4.56 10.39 -19.78
N PRO A 27 -4.33 9.95 -21.03
CA PRO A 27 -3.00 9.56 -21.51
C PRO A 27 -2.01 10.72 -21.58
N ASP A 28 -2.51 11.95 -21.70
CA ASP A 28 -1.70 13.17 -21.78
C ASP A 28 -1.42 13.80 -20.41
N ALA A 29 -2.09 13.33 -19.36
CA ALA A 29 -1.82 13.81 -18.01
C ALA A 29 -0.38 13.44 -17.59
N ARG A 30 0.33 14.41 -17.00
CA ARG A 30 1.69 14.25 -16.50
C ARG A 30 1.75 14.67 -15.03
N MET A 31 2.40 13.85 -14.22
CA MET A 31 2.62 14.14 -12.80
C MET A 31 4.12 14.07 -12.50
N HIS A 32 4.69 15.19 -12.06
CA HIS A 32 6.05 15.21 -11.55
C HIS A 32 6.04 14.76 -10.10
N TYR A 33 6.47 13.51 -9.86
CA TYR A 33 6.47 12.94 -8.52
C TYR A 33 7.87 12.91 -7.89
N ARG A 34 8.06 13.70 -6.83
CA ARG A 34 9.31 13.70 -6.06
C ARG A 34 9.34 12.55 -5.06
N LEU A 35 10.26 11.62 -5.27
CA LEU A 35 10.53 10.55 -4.31
C LEU A 35 11.09 11.11 -2.99
N ARG A 36 10.71 10.47 -1.87
CA ARG A 36 11.22 10.84 -0.55
C ARG A 36 12.72 10.52 -0.44
N GLY A 37 13.51 11.54 -0.08
CA GLY A 37 14.95 11.43 0.13
C GLY A 37 15.30 10.63 1.39
N GLU A 38 14.54 10.77 2.46
CA GLU A 38 14.83 10.08 3.72
C GLU A 38 14.19 8.70 3.81
N LEU A 39 14.93 7.74 4.39
CA LEU A 39 14.43 6.37 4.62
C LEU A 39 13.23 6.35 5.56
N SER A 40 13.25 7.15 6.63
CA SER A 40 12.13 7.26 7.58
C SER A 40 10.87 7.79 6.91
N SER A 41 11.00 8.83 6.09
CA SER A 41 9.87 9.41 5.35
C SER A 41 9.33 8.45 4.28
N LEU A 42 10.21 7.70 3.61
CA LEU A 42 9.81 6.63 2.70
C LEU A 42 9.08 5.51 3.44
N ALA A 43 9.61 5.05 4.57
CA ALA A 43 9.02 3.99 5.38
C ALA A 43 7.62 4.39 5.85
N ARG A 44 7.48 5.58 6.45
CA ARG A 44 6.17 6.12 6.89
C ARG A 44 5.17 6.20 5.75
N GLN A 45 5.58 6.68 4.58
CA GLN A 45 4.69 6.73 3.40
C GLN A 45 4.21 5.34 3.01
N LYS A 46 5.12 4.35 2.95
CA LYS A 46 4.77 2.99 2.53
C LYS A 46 3.97 2.22 3.58
N TRP A 47 4.27 2.45 4.86
CA TRP A 47 3.48 2.00 5.98
C TRP A 47 2.03 2.47 5.85
N ASN A 48 1.81 3.77 5.69
CA ASN A 48 0.46 4.30 5.57
C ASN A 48 -0.27 3.73 4.35
N TYR A 49 0.41 3.58 3.21
CA TYR A 49 -0.19 2.96 2.02
C TYR A 49 -0.60 1.50 2.27
N GLY A 50 0.22 0.75 3.01
CA GLY A 50 -0.14 -0.61 3.44
C GLY A 50 -1.37 -0.60 4.34
N ARG A 51 -1.32 0.21 5.39
CA ARG A 51 -2.37 0.34 6.40
C ARG A 51 -3.73 0.70 5.80
N SER A 52 -3.77 1.69 4.92
CA SER A 52 -5.01 2.11 4.25
C SER A 52 -5.61 1.04 3.35
N GLY A 53 -4.81 0.09 2.84
CA GLY A 53 -5.30 -1.00 2.00
C GLY A 53 -6.33 -1.89 2.68
N ALA A 54 -6.11 -2.23 3.96
CA ALA A 54 -7.04 -3.05 4.73
C ALA A 54 -8.36 -2.31 5.01
N ARG A 55 -8.27 -1.01 5.29
CA ARG A 55 -9.45 -0.15 5.46
C ARG A 55 -10.27 0.01 4.18
N LEU A 56 -9.60 0.19 3.04
CA LEU A 56 -10.26 0.20 1.73
C LEU A 56 -10.91 -1.15 1.42
N TYR A 57 -10.26 -2.26 1.78
CA TYR A 57 -10.84 -3.58 1.62
C TYR A 57 -12.09 -3.76 2.48
N ASP A 58 -12.05 -3.37 3.77
CA ASP A 58 -13.22 -3.44 4.63
C ASP A 58 -14.39 -2.60 4.07
N ALA A 59 -14.09 -1.36 3.66
CA ALA A 59 -15.08 -0.44 3.10
C ALA A 59 -15.68 -0.92 1.77
N TYR A 60 -14.90 -1.54 0.88
CA TYR A 60 -15.30 -1.77 -0.52
C TYR A 60 -15.33 -3.25 -0.95
N ARG A 61 -15.09 -4.21 -0.05
CA ARG A 61 -15.15 -5.66 -0.37
C ARG A 61 -16.48 -6.09 -0.95
N HIS A 62 -17.59 -5.50 -0.49
CA HIS A 62 -18.93 -5.78 -1.00
C HIS A 62 -19.16 -5.25 -2.42
N ALA A 63 -18.39 -4.24 -2.83
CA ALA A 63 -18.42 -3.63 -4.16
C ALA A 63 -17.40 -4.25 -5.14
N GLY A 64 -16.75 -5.36 -4.76
CA GLY A 64 -15.79 -6.07 -5.59
C GLY A 64 -14.33 -5.72 -5.35
N PHE A 65 -13.99 -4.98 -4.29
CA PHE A 65 -12.60 -4.81 -3.88
C PHE A 65 -12.03 -6.16 -3.41
N ARG A 66 -11.02 -6.66 -4.13
CA ARG A 66 -10.45 -7.98 -3.85
C ARG A 66 -9.35 -7.90 -2.80
N ARG A 67 -9.30 -8.90 -1.91
CA ARG A 67 -8.15 -9.12 -1.03
C ARG A 67 -6.92 -9.52 -1.84
N ARG A 68 -5.76 -9.41 -1.19
CA ARG A 68 -4.51 -9.94 -1.73
C ARG A 68 -4.57 -11.47 -1.79
N ASP A 69 -3.90 -12.03 -2.79
CA ASP A 69 -3.79 -13.47 -2.96
C ASP A 69 -2.79 -14.05 -1.94
N GLY A 70 -3.19 -15.08 -1.18
CA GLY A 70 -2.39 -15.62 -0.07
C GLY A 70 -1.01 -16.14 -0.50
N ALA A 71 -0.89 -16.74 -1.69
CA ALA A 71 0.40 -17.18 -2.22
C ALA A 71 1.32 -16.00 -2.51
N THR A 72 0.79 -14.94 -3.12
CA THR A 72 1.50 -13.68 -3.33
C THR A 72 1.97 -13.07 -2.01
N VAL A 73 1.19 -13.20 -0.95
CA VAL A 73 1.48 -12.63 0.36
C VAL A 73 2.61 -13.38 1.04
N LEU A 74 2.52 -14.70 1.07
CA LEU A 74 3.59 -15.57 1.55
C LEU A 74 4.89 -15.29 0.81
N MET A 75 4.85 -15.26 -0.53
CA MET A 75 6.01 -14.95 -1.37
C MET A 75 6.66 -13.60 -1.02
N ASN A 76 5.86 -12.56 -0.78
CA ASN A 76 6.39 -11.24 -0.41
C ASN A 76 7.09 -11.25 0.95
N TRP A 77 6.53 -11.95 1.94
CA TRP A 77 7.15 -12.10 3.26
C TRP A 77 8.41 -12.97 3.19
N SER A 78 8.39 -14.07 2.45
CA SER A 78 9.58 -14.89 2.19
C SER A 78 10.69 -14.09 1.50
N TRP A 79 10.35 -13.29 0.49
CA TRP A 79 11.30 -12.39 -0.17
C TRP A 79 11.94 -11.42 0.83
N LEU A 80 11.14 -10.81 1.71
CA LEU A 80 11.64 -9.89 2.72
C LEU A 80 12.64 -10.55 3.69
N LEU A 81 12.34 -11.78 4.13
CA LEU A 81 13.21 -12.56 5.02
C LEU A 81 14.53 -12.93 4.34
N LEU A 82 14.47 -13.45 3.12
CA LEU A 82 15.64 -13.85 2.34
C LEU A 82 16.56 -12.65 2.01
N HIS A 83 16.00 -11.46 1.86
CA HIS A 83 16.74 -10.24 1.58
C HIS A 83 17.08 -9.44 2.84
N SER A 84 16.94 -10.00 4.04
CA SER A 84 17.40 -9.34 5.28
C SER A 84 18.90 -8.94 5.25
N PRO A 85 19.84 -9.68 4.61
CA PRO A 85 21.24 -9.26 4.52
C PRO A 85 21.43 -7.98 3.71
N ASP A 86 20.48 -7.62 2.83
CA ASP A 86 20.57 -6.41 2.00
C ASP A 86 20.58 -5.11 2.82
N LEU A 87 20.13 -5.16 4.07
CA LEU A 87 20.21 -4.05 5.02
C LEU A 87 21.66 -3.61 5.28
N ALA A 88 22.60 -4.56 5.26
CA ALA A 88 24.01 -4.31 5.54
C ALA A 88 24.86 -4.15 4.27
N ARG A 89 24.40 -4.68 3.12
CA ARG A 89 25.20 -4.74 1.88
C ARG A 89 25.29 -3.42 1.11
N SER A 90 24.20 -2.67 1.01
CA SER A 90 24.16 -1.45 0.18
C SER A 90 23.06 -0.47 0.61
N PRO A 91 23.31 0.86 0.58
CA PRO A 91 22.28 1.85 0.82
C PRO A 91 21.06 1.74 -0.12
N ALA A 92 21.29 1.36 -1.38
CA ALA A 92 20.22 1.19 -2.36
C ALA A 92 19.35 -0.04 -2.06
N LEU A 93 19.99 -1.17 -1.72
CA LEU A 93 19.28 -2.39 -1.34
C LEU A 93 18.56 -2.23 0.00
N ARG A 94 19.18 -1.56 0.98
CA ARG A 94 18.54 -1.15 2.24
C ARG A 94 17.29 -0.31 1.98
N ARG A 95 17.35 0.68 1.08
CA ARG A 95 16.18 1.48 0.70
C ARG A 95 15.08 0.62 0.11
N ARG A 96 15.42 -0.32 -0.76
CA ARG A 96 14.47 -1.26 -1.36
C ARG A 96 13.81 -2.11 -0.27
N TRP A 97 14.60 -2.72 0.60
CA TRP A 97 14.12 -3.55 1.70
C TRP A 97 13.17 -2.78 2.62
N VAL A 98 13.57 -1.58 3.09
CA VAL A 98 12.73 -0.71 3.93
C VAL A 98 11.41 -0.34 3.25
N ARG A 99 11.44 -0.04 1.94
CA ARG A 99 10.23 0.28 1.17
C ARG A 99 9.22 -0.87 1.17
N TYR A 100 9.67 -2.11 0.96
CA TYR A 100 8.79 -3.28 0.93
C TYR A 100 8.37 -3.69 2.34
N GLY A 101 9.30 -3.76 3.29
CA GLY A 101 9.04 -4.12 4.67
C GLY A 101 8.03 -3.20 5.34
N ALA A 102 8.20 -1.87 5.20
CA ALA A 102 7.24 -0.91 5.75
C ALA A 102 5.83 -1.08 5.14
N ARG A 103 5.73 -1.39 3.85
CA ARG A 103 4.43 -1.62 3.19
C ARG A 103 3.74 -2.89 3.73
N LEU A 104 4.48 -4.00 3.82
CA LEU A 104 3.95 -5.27 4.32
C LEU A 104 3.53 -5.17 5.78
N ALA A 105 4.35 -4.51 6.61
CA ALA A 105 4.02 -4.27 8.00
C ALA A 105 2.79 -3.35 8.13
N GLY A 106 2.64 -2.37 7.23
CA GLY A 106 1.42 -1.57 7.11
C GLY A 106 0.18 -2.41 6.79
N PHE A 107 0.25 -3.36 5.84
CA PHE A 107 -0.87 -4.26 5.55
C PHE A 107 -1.28 -5.11 6.75
N LEU A 108 -0.30 -5.61 7.51
CA LEU A 108 -0.54 -6.38 8.73
C LEU A 108 -1.22 -5.51 9.78
N ALA A 109 -0.67 -4.33 10.07
CA ALA A 109 -1.25 -3.41 11.03
C ALA A 109 -2.67 -3.00 10.65
N GLY A 110 -2.90 -2.63 9.39
CA GLY A 110 -4.25 -2.31 8.90
C GLY A 110 -5.22 -3.49 9.01
N SER A 111 -4.76 -4.71 8.75
CA SER A 111 -5.59 -5.92 8.88
C SER A 111 -6.02 -6.16 10.33
N VAL A 112 -5.10 -5.98 11.28
CA VAL A 112 -5.38 -6.11 12.72
C VAL A 112 -6.32 -5.00 13.18
N GLU A 113 -6.06 -3.74 12.81
CA GLU A 113 -6.87 -2.59 13.22
C GLU A 113 -8.33 -2.66 12.73
N GLN A 114 -8.55 -3.22 11.54
CA GLN A 114 -9.90 -3.35 10.98
C GLN A 114 -10.53 -4.73 11.26
N GLY A 115 -9.79 -5.68 11.84
CA GLY A 115 -10.28 -7.05 12.08
C GLY A 115 -10.53 -7.85 10.79
N VAL A 116 -9.80 -7.55 9.70
CA VAL A 116 -10.00 -8.19 8.39
C VAL A 116 -8.73 -8.88 7.89
N ALA A 117 -8.87 -10.06 7.28
CA ALA A 117 -7.77 -10.74 6.59
C ALA A 117 -7.56 -10.15 5.18
N TYR A 118 -6.91 -8.97 5.12
CA TYR A 118 -6.50 -8.35 3.86
C TYR A 118 -5.11 -8.78 3.40
N LEU A 119 -4.31 -9.26 4.36
CA LEU A 119 -2.89 -9.55 4.21
C LEU A 119 -2.58 -10.41 3.01
#